data_AF-A0A2D5CSZ4-F1
#
_entry.id   AF-A0A2D5CSZ4-F1
#
_cell.length_a   1.000
_cell.length_b   1.000
_cell.length_c   1.000
_cell.angle_alpha   90.00
_cell.angle_beta   90.00
_cell.angle_gamma   90.00
#
_symmetry.space_group_name_H-M   'P 1'
#
loop_
_entity.id
_entity.type
_entity.pdbx_description
1 polymer ?
#
loop_
_entity_poly.entity_id
_entity_poly.type
_entity_poly.pdbx_seq_one_letter_code
_entity_poly.pdbx_strand_id
1 'polypeptide(L)'
;MQTDLDLAERQLKPFDLQLPFDDLMHHLRLSFENWDYKIDGGESLNDIKRRVLRALKKIVQSDFERPIVAAHGNLIAAVLGAIDPDFEFEQWRAMKNPHLYCLLCAGDAPVLFEDLD
;
A
#
# COMPACT_ATOMS: atom_id res chain seq x y z
N MET A 1 -19.55 -4.04 -7.72
CA MET A 1 -18.61 -3.22 -6.93
C MET A 1 -18.71 -3.67 -5.48
N GLN A 2 -17.59 -4.07 -4.87
CA GLN A 2 -17.51 -4.48 -3.46
C GLN A 2 -16.51 -3.57 -2.75
N THR A 3 -16.65 -3.40 -1.43
CA THR A 3 -15.73 -2.62 -0.61
C THR A 3 -15.10 -3.51 0.47
N ASP A 4 -13.85 -3.24 0.81
CA ASP A 4 -13.15 -3.91 1.91
C ASP A 4 -12.39 -2.86 2.73
N LEU A 5 -12.58 -2.83 4.05
CA LEU A 5 -11.88 -1.92 4.96
C LEU A 5 -10.38 -2.21 5.00
N ASP A 6 -9.97 -3.45 4.74
CA ASP A 6 -8.56 -3.82 4.63
C ASP A 6 -7.87 -3.15 3.42
N LEU A 7 -8.63 -2.54 2.50
CA LEU A 7 -8.16 -1.75 1.35
C LEU A 7 -8.22 -0.22 1.54
N ALA A 8 -8.58 0.26 2.74
CA ALA A 8 -8.58 1.70 3.04
C ALA A 8 -7.16 2.31 3.03
N GLU A 9 -7.03 3.62 2.84
CA GLU A 9 -5.70 4.27 2.90
C GLU A 9 -5.04 4.11 4.28
N ARG A 10 -3.71 4.19 4.30
CA ARG A 10 -2.91 4.22 5.53
C ARG A 10 -3.32 5.35 6.45
N GLN A 11 -3.61 5.01 7.70
CA GLN A 11 -3.79 6.00 8.77
C GLN A 11 -2.41 6.54 9.21
N LEU A 12 -2.08 7.76 8.84
CA LEU A 12 -0.78 8.36 9.22
C LEU A 12 -0.78 8.98 10.62
N LYS A 13 -1.92 9.47 11.11
CA LYS A 13 -2.10 10.07 12.44
C LYS A 13 -3.56 9.95 12.92
N PRO A 14 -3.83 10.18 14.22
CA PRO A 14 -5.13 10.69 14.64
C PRO A 14 -5.43 12.00 13.89
N PHE A 15 -6.69 12.19 13.50
CA PHE A 15 -7.18 13.29 12.65
C PHE A 15 -6.83 14.71 13.18
N ASP A 16 -6.38 14.83 14.42
CA ASP A 16 -6.14 16.09 15.15
C ASP A 16 -4.75 16.73 14.94
N LEU A 17 -3.82 16.03 14.30
CA LEU A 17 -2.44 16.52 14.10
C LEU A 17 -2.18 16.88 12.63
N GLN A 18 -2.49 18.12 12.23
CA GLN A 18 -2.02 18.66 10.95
C GLN A 18 -0.51 18.88 11.01
N LEU A 19 0.26 18.10 10.24
CA LEU A 19 1.69 18.36 10.06
C LEU A 19 1.93 19.34 8.90
N PRO A 20 2.98 20.16 8.99
CA PRO A 20 3.59 20.76 7.81
C PRO A 20 3.94 19.69 6.77
N PHE A 21 3.87 20.07 5.49
CA PHE A 21 4.12 19.16 4.38
C PHE A 21 5.51 18.50 4.44
N ASP A 22 6.56 19.28 4.75
CA ASP A 22 7.92 18.77 4.82
C ASP A 22 8.11 17.76 5.95
N ASP A 23 7.49 18.00 7.12
CA ASP A 23 7.50 17.06 8.24
C ASP A 23 6.78 15.76 7.87
N LEU A 24 5.64 15.86 7.18
CA LEU A 24 4.91 14.69 6.69
C LEU A 24 5.77 13.88 5.70
N MET A 25 6.43 14.53 4.75
CA MET A 25 7.32 13.86 3.79
C MET A 25 8.50 13.20 4.48
N HIS A 26 9.07 13.84 5.50
CA HIS A 26 10.15 13.26 6.31
C HIS A 26 9.69 11.97 7.01
N HIS A 27 8.52 12.00 7.67
CA HIS A 27 7.95 10.82 8.32
C HIS A 27 7.62 9.69 7.34
N LEU A 28 7.12 10.02 6.15
CA LEU A 28 6.85 9.03 5.12
C LEU A 28 8.15 8.37 4.65
N ARG A 29 9.21 9.14 4.37
CA ARG A 29 10.51 8.58 3.99
C ARG A 29 11.08 7.64 5.06
N LEU A 30 11.05 8.03 6.34
CA LEU A 30 11.46 7.16 7.45
C LEU A 30 10.68 5.84 7.49
N SER A 31 9.41 5.86 7.08
CA SER A 31 8.59 4.63 7.05
C SER A 31 8.98 3.64 5.97
N PHE A 32 9.61 4.09 4.88
CA PHE A 32 10.19 3.19 3.86
C PHE A 32 11.54 2.62 4.31
N GLU A 33 12.32 3.39 5.08
CA GLU A 33 13.60 2.93 5.67
C GLU A 33 13.39 1.93 6.83
N ASN A 34 12.28 2.06 7.56
CA ASN A 34 11.90 1.18 8.65
C ASN A 34 10.40 0.87 8.59
N TRP A 35 10.05 -0.33 8.15
CA TRP A 35 8.66 -0.74 7.93
C TRP A 35 7.81 -0.88 9.20
N ASP A 36 8.43 -0.91 10.39
CA ASP A 36 7.75 -0.87 11.68
C ASP A 36 7.61 0.57 12.21
N TYR A 37 8.25 1.55 11.55
CA TYR A 37 8.08 2.95 11.89
C TYR A 37 6.65 3.42 11.62
N LYS A 38 6.11 4.13 12.61
CA LYS A 38 4.83 4.83 12.52
C LYS A 38 4.88 6.08 13.37
N ILE A 39 4.14 7.09 12.93
CA ILE A 39 3.80 8.21 13.79
C ILE A 39 2.85 7.68 14.87
N ASP A 40 2.93 8.23 16.07
CA ASP A 40 2.05 7.85 17.17
C ASP A 40 0.57 7.93 16.77
N GLY A 41 -0.19 6.88 17.10
CA GLY A 41 -1.58 6.71 16.68
C GLY A 41 -1.82 6.40 15.19
N GLY A 42 -0.77 6.18 14.40
CA GLY A 42 -0.85 5.76 12.99
C GLY A 42 -0.59 4.27 12.74
N GLU A 43 -0.53 3.90 11.48
CA GLU A 43 -0.17 2.58 10.96
C GLU A 43 1.27 2.59 10.42
N SER A 44 1.99 1.49 10.64
CA SER A 44 3.27 1.19 9.98
C SER A 44 3.06 0.54 8.60
N LEU A 45 4.08 0.49 7.73
CA LEU A 45 3.95 -0.25 6.46
C LEU A 45 3.69 -1.75 6.71
N ASN A 46 4.24 -2.32 7.79
CA ASN A 46 3.94 -3.69 8.20
C ASN A 46 2.48 -3.88 8.65
N ASP A 47 1.86 -2.88 9.28
CA ASP A 47 0.41 -2.91 9.59
C ASP A 47 -0.42 -2.97 8.31
N ILE A 48 -0.09 -2.12 7.33
CA ILE A 48 -0.74 -2.09 6.01
C ILE A 48 -0.57 -3.42 5.30
N LYS A 49 0.67 -3.90 5.17
CA LYS A 49 0.99 -5.19 4.53
C LYS A 49 0.13 -6.32 5.10
N ARG A 50 0.01 -6.42 6.43
CA ARG A 50 -0.81 -7.44 7.08
C ARG A 50 -2.26 -7.40 6.63
N ARG A 51 -2.91 -6.23 6.65
CA ARG A 51 -4.33 -6.13 6.28
C ARG A 51 -4.55 -6.29 4.78
N VAL A 52 -3.69 -5.72 3.95
CA VAL A 52 -3.85 -5.81 2.50
C VAL A 52 -3.66 -7.23 1.99
N LEU A 53 -2.70 -7.99 2.54
CA LEU A 53 -2.54 -9.39 2.18
C LEU A 53 -3.80 -10.22 2.51
N ARG A 54 -4.53 -9.88 3.58
CA ARG A 54 -5.84 -10.52 3.85
C ARG A 54 -6.87 -10.18 2.78
N ALA A 55 -6.96 -8.91 2.36
CA ALA A 55 -7.89 -8.50 1.31
C ALA A 55 -7.54 -9.16 -0.03
N LEU A 56 -6.27 -9.11 -0.45
CA LEU A 56 -5.80 -9.73 -1.68
C LEU A 56 -6.05 -11.24 -1.68
N LYS A 57 -5.82 -11.92 -0.56
CA LYS A 57 -6.16 -13.34 -0.42
C LYS A 57 -7.65 -13.62 -0.66
N LYS A 58 -8.57 -12.82 -0.12
CA LYS A 58 -10.02 -12.96 -0.39
C LYS A 58 -10.32 -12.79 -1.88
N ILE A 59 -9.66 -11.83 -2.54
CA ILE A 59 -9.83 -11.53 -3.96
C ILE A 59 -9.33 -12.69 -4.82
N VAL A 60 -8.14 -13.21 -4.54
CA VAL A 60 -7.56 -14.35 -5.28
C VAL A 60 -8.37 -15.64 -5.09
N GLN A 61 -9.02 -15.81 -3.95
CA GLN A 61 -9.89 -16.95 -3.65
C GLN A 61 -11.33 -16.79 -4.16
N SER A 62 -11.66 -15.65 -4.77
CA SER A 62 -12.99 -15.41 -5.32
C SER A 62 -13.15 -15.98 -6.73
N ASP A 63 -14.39 -16.04 -7.22
CA ASP A 63 -14.69 -16.48 -8.59
C ASP A 63 -14.47 -15.39 -9.66
N PHE A 64 -13.80 -14.28 -9.32
CA PHE A 64 -13.50 -13.20 -10.27
C PHE A 64 -12.33 -13.58 -11.19
N GLU A 65 -12.55 -13.53 -12.50
CA GLU A 65 -11.52 -13.87 -13.50
C GLU A 65 -10.37 -12.85 -13.50
N ARG A 66 -10.69 -11.55 -13.48
CA ARG A 66 -9.72 -10.43 -13.51
C ARG A 66 -10.22 -9.27 -12.66
N PRO A 67 -10.09 -9.34 -11.33
CA PRO A 67 -10.55 -8.29 -10.43
C PRO A 67 -9.71 -7.02 -10.60
N ILE A 68 -10.39 -5.86 -10.63
CA ILE A 68 -9.75 -4.54 -10.56
C ILE A 68 -9.88 -4.04 -9.12
N VAL A 69 -8.77 -3.62 -8.53
CA VAL A 69 -8.71 -3.06 -7.18
C VAL A 69 -8.33 -1.59 -7.27
N ALA A 70 -9.23 -0.71 -6.83
CA ALA A 70 -8.94 0.71 -6.67
C ALA A 70 -8.57 0.97 -5.20
N ALA A 71 -7.40 1.57 -4.98
CA ALA A 71 -6.89 1.88 -3.65
C ALA A 71 -6.08 3.19 -3.67
N HIS A 72 -5.31 3.43 -2.62
CA HIS A 72 -4.57 4.68 -2.43
C HIS A 72 -3.05 4.46 -2.44
N GLY A 73 -2.29 5.54 -2.63
CA GLY A 73 -0.86 5.46 -2.93
C GLY A 73 -0.02 4.80 -1.83
N ASN A 74 -0.25 5.11 -0.55
CA ASN A 74 0.54 4.47 0.52
C ASN A 74 0.23 2.99 0.62
N LEU A 75 -1.05 2.62 0.45
CA LEU A 75 -1.45 1.23 0.42
C LEU A 75 -0.79 0.47 -0.73
N ILE A 76 -0.84 1.03 -1.95
CA ILE A 76 -0.25 0.39 -3.13
C ILE A 76 1.26 0.23 -2.92
N ALA A 77 1.95 1.28 -2.47
CA ALA A 77 3.38 1.21 -2.18
C ALA A 77 3.75 0.14 -1.14
N ALA A 78 2.93 -0.05 -0.10
CA ALA A 78 3.16 -1.12 0.88
C ALA A 78 3.03 -2.53 0.27
N VAL A 79 2.17 -2.71 -0.73
CA VAL A 79 2.05 -3.98 -1.47
C VAL A 79 3.25 -4.18 -2.38
N LEU A 80 3.57 -3.17 -3.19
CA LEU A 80 4.67 -3.26 -4.17
C LEU A 80 6.01 -3.42 -3.46
N GLY A 81 6.28 -2.66 -2.41
CA GLY A 81 7.46 -2.80 -1.55
C GLY A 81 7.57 -4.14 -0.82
N ALA A 82 6.44 -4.84 -0.61
CA ALA A 82 6.44 -6.15 0.00
C ALA A 82 6.80 -7.26 -1.00
N ILE A 83 6.66 -6.98 -2.29
CA ILE A 83 7.03 -7.84 -3.42
C ILE A 83 8.47 -7.55 -3.85
N ASP A 84 8.80 -6.26 -3.99
CA ASP A 84 10.10 -5.75 -4.43
C ASP A 84 10.63 -4.73 -3.41
N PRO A 85 11.64 -5.09 -2.61
CA PRO A 85 12.26 -4.18 -1.65
C PRO A 85 12.85 -2.90 -2.27
N ASP A 86 13.14 -2.90 -3.58
CA ASP A 86 13.65 -1.72 -4.29
C ASP A 86 12.53 -0.69 -4.60
N PHE A 87 11.25 -1.04 -4.35
CA PHE A 87 10.15 -0.09 -4.40
C PHE A 87 10.11 0.75 -3.11
N GLU A 88 10.84 1.86 -3.14
CA GLU A 88 11.06 2.74 -1.99
C GLU A 88 10.26 4.06 -2.11
N PHE A 89 10.61 5.01 -1.25
CA PHE A 89 9.93 6.31 -1.14
C PHE A 89 9.89 7.09 -2.45
N GLU A 90 10.95 7.09 -3.25
CA GLU A 90 10.99 7.86 -4.50
C GLU A 90 10.08 7.25 -5.57
N GLN A 91 9.97 5.92 -5.65
CA GLN A 91 9.01 5.24 -6.53
C GLN A 91 7.57 5.58 -6.13
N TRP A 92 7.26 5.49 -4.83
CA TRP A 92 5.95 5.92 -4.31
C TRP A 92 5.64 7.38 -4.66
N ARG A 93 6.61 8.28 -4.52
CA ARG A 93 6.45 9.70 -4.82
C ARG A 93 6.27 9.97 -6.32
N ALA A 94 6.82 9.12 -7.18
CA ALA A 94 6.69 9.22 -8.63
C ALA A 94 5.34 8.67 -9.16
N MET A 95 4.55 8.00 -8.30
CA MET A 95 3.24 7.48 -8.68
C MET A 95 2.31 8.60 -9.17
N LYS A 96 1.52 8.27 -10.19
CA LYS A 96 0.47 9.14 -10.76
C LYS A 96 -0.86 8.90 -10.03
N ASN A 97 -1.87 9.71 -10.33
CA ASN A 97 -3.23 9.47 -9.85
C ASN A 97 -4.24 9.67 -11.01
N PRO A 98 -4.77 8.59 -11.63
CA PRO A 98 -4.49 7.18 -11.34
C PRO A 98 -3.10 6.72 -11.83
N HIS A 99 -2.62 5.61 -11.28
CA HIS A 99 -1.46 4.84 -11.75
C HIS A 99 -1.81 3.36 -11.63
N LEU A 100 -1.52 2.56 -12.66
CA LEU A 100 -1.99 1.19 -12.81
C LEU A 100 -0.84 0.18 -12.71
N TYR A 101 -1.04 -0.83 -11.85
CA TYR A 101 -0.15 -1.98 -11.73
C TYR A 101 -0.92 -3.28 -11.95
N CYS A 102 -0.28 -4.25 -12.58
CA CYS A 102 -0.77 -5.62 -12.67
C CYS A 102 -0.04 -6.49 -11.65
N LEU A 103 -0.78 -7.16 -10.75
CA LEU A 103 -0.19 -8.10 -9.78
C LEU A 103 -0.31 -9.53 -10.30
N LEU A 104 0.80 -10.27 -10.28
CA LEU A 104 0.81 -11.70 -10.51
C LEU A 104 0.84 -12.41 -9.16
N CYS A 105 -0.12 -13.31 -8.94
CA CYS A 105 -0.25 -14.09 -7.71
C CYS A 105 0.19 -15.54 -7.95
N ALA A 106 0.94 -16.09 -7.00
CA ALA A 106 1.23 -17.52 -6.92
C ALA A 106 0.56 -18.09 -5.67
N GLY A 107 -0.44 -18.95 -5.86
CA GLY A 107 -1.30 -19.37 -4.76
C GLY A 107 -2.15 -18.19 -4.27
N ASP A 108 -2.07 -17.86 -2.98
CA ASP A 108 -2.86 -16.81 -2.32
C ASP A 108 -2.08 -15.51 -2.04
N ALA A 109 -0.88 -15.38 -2.59
CA ALA A 109 0.00 -14.23 -2.37
C ALA A 109 0.46 -13.59 -3.70
N PRO A 110 0.53 -12.24 -3.77
CA PRO A 110 1.19 -11.56 -4.87
C PRO A 110 2.71 -11.79 -4.78
N VAL A 111 3.32 -12.11 -5.92
CA VAL A 111 4.76 -12.44 -6.00
C VAL A 111 5.53 -11.58 -6.99
N LEU A 112 4.83 -10.95 -7.93
CA LEU A 112 5.40 -10.05 -8.93
C LEU A 112 4.38 -8.97 -9.26
N PHE A 113 4.86 -7.85 -9.79
CA PHE A 113 4.02 -6.84 -10.41
C PHE A 113 4.64 -6.31 -11.69
N GLU A 114 3.79 -5.75 -12.55
CA GLU A 114 4.15 -5.02 -13.76
C GLU A 114 3.56 -3.60 -13.65
N ASP A 115 4.38 -2.60 -13.94
CA ASP A 115 3.95 -1.21 -14.11
C ASP A 115 3.34 -1.05 -15.51
N LEU A 116 2.11 -0.53 -15.58
CA LEU A 116 1.35 -0.39 -16.82
C LEU A 116 1.23 1.07 -17.30
N ASP A 117 1.89 2.05 -16.65
CA ASP A 117 1.77 3.49 -16.94
C ASP A 117 3.08 4.27 -17.15
#